data_AF-A0A7C5XWG6-F1
#
_entry.id   AF-A0A7C5XWG6-F1
#
_cell.length_a   1.000
_cell.length_b   1.000
_cell.length_c   1.000
_cell.angle_alpha   90.00
_cell.angle_beta   90.00
_cell.angle_gamma   90.00
#
_symmetry.space_group_name_H-M   'P 1'
#
loop_
_entity.id
_entity.type
_entity.pdbx_description
1 polymer ?
#
loop_
_entity_poly.entity_id
_entity_poly.type
_entity_poly.pdbx_seq_one_letter_code
_entity_poly.pdbx_strand_id
1 'polypeptide(L)'
;MPRRGASWGHPGGTASRFRAVRRRSRPPPPPFALAHALAAAGGACHNGPRTGATGRPAVSGEDWLVHDHRRYDEALARAQEAAEDGAWGEALLLFTDLLEALSLHMRLEDEVVYPALERETGDPEGELAELREEHRQLAHLMEGALTVARERDIDHLLDALVPLRRTLHEHARYEEEVLARLGGEALTRNREAVLAALASLEREARDAG
;
A
#
# COMPACT_ATOMS: atom_id res chain seq x y z
N MET A 1 27.00 18.80 78.05
CA MET A 1 28.18 17.93 77.85
C MET A 1 27.71 16.49 77.67
N PRO A 2 28.35 15.63 76.86
CA PRO A 2 29.14 15.83 75.63
C PRO A 2 28.38 15.28 74.38
N ARG A 3 28.60 15.65 73.11
CA ARG A 3 29.78 15.85 72.23
C ARG A 3 30.27 14.56 71.54
N ARG A 4 30.35 14.65 70.19
CA ARG A 4 31.20 13.89 69.23
C ARG A 4 30.68 12.49 68.84
N GLY A 5 30.84 11.99 67.62
CA GLY A 5 31.48 12.51 66.41
C GLY A 5 31.64 11.40 65.37
N ALA A 6 31.66 11.81 64.09
CA ALA A 6 32.32 11.24 62.91
C ALA A 6 32.56 9.72 62.79
N SER A 7 32.23 9.17 61.62
CA SER A 7 33.29 8.82 60.64
C SER A 7 32.72 8.43 59.28
N TRP A 8 33.47 8.83 58.26
CA TRP A 8 33.33 8.47 56.85
C TRP A 8 33.93 7.09 56.60
N GLY A 9 33.37 6.37 55.63
CA GLY A 9 33.97 5.15 55.08
C GLY A 9 33.28 4.68 53.80
N HIS A 10 33.77 5.15 52.65
CA HIS A 10 33.62 4.44 51.37
C HIS A 10 34.49 3.18 51.37
N PRO A 11 34.06 2.12 50.68
CA PRO A 11 34.72 1.76 49.41
C PRO A 11 33.64 1.46 48.35
N GLY A 12 33.75 1.90 47.11
CA GLY A 12 34.75 1.44 46.13
C GLY A 12 33.95 1.02 44.88
N GLY A 13 34.22 1.67 43.75
CA GLY A 13 33.59 1.36 42.44
C GLY A 13 33.79 -0.10 42.04
N THR A 14 32.90 -0.69 41.23
CA THR A 14 32.95 -0.53 39.77
C THR A 14 31.55 -0.50 39.16
N ALA A 15 31.12 0.65 38.64
CA ALA A 15 30.00 0.71 37.71
C ALA A 15 30.51 0.37 36.31
N SER A 16 30.33 -0.88 35.88
CA SER A 16 30.46 -1.28 34.48
C SER A 16 29.45 -0.49 33.65
N ARG A 17 29.93 0.56 32.97
CA ARG A 17 29.20 1.22 31.89
C ARG A 17 29.12 0.25 30.71
N PHE A 18 28.11 -0.63 30.73
CA PHE A 18 27.64 -1.26 29.50
C PHE A 18 27.06 -0.14 28.62
N ARG A 19 27.86 0.33 27.67
CA ARG A 19 27.39 1.15 26.56
C ARG A 19 26.48 0.24 25.73
N ALA A 20 25.18 0.28 26.01
CA ALA A 20 24.19 -0.36 25.17
C ALA A 20 24.32 0.23 23.76
N VAL A 21 24.99 -0.50 22.87
CA VAL A 21 24.85 -0.31 21.43
C VAL A 21 23.37 -0.55 21.16
N ARG A 22 22.62 0.54 21.01
CA ARG A 22 21.28 0.50 20.42
C ARG A 22 21.49 -0.05 19.00
N ARG A 23 21.39 -1.37 18.85
CA ARG A 23 21.10 -1.98 17.56
C ARG A 23 19.80 -1.32 17.14
N ARG A 24 19.85 -0.44 16.13
CA ARG A 24 18.66 0.00 15.44
C ARG A 24 18.07 -1.27 14.83
N SER A 25 17.10 -1.86 15.50
CA SER A 25 16.25 -2.87 14.90
C SER A 25 15.70 -2.24 13.63
N ARG A 26 15.96 -2.85 12.47
CA ARG A 26 15.32 -2.42 11.24
C ARG A 26 13.80 -2.51 11.46
N PRO A 27 13.00 -1.53 11.00
CA PRO A 27 11.55 -1.69 11.03
C PRO A 27 11.17 -2.97 10.26
N PRO A 28 10.09 -3.66 10.66
CA PRO A 28 9.56 -4.75 9.85
C PRO A 28 9.27 -4.22 8.43
N PRO A 29 9.43 -5.06 7.38
CA PRO A 29 9.00 -4.66 6.05
C PRO A 29 7.51 -4.25 6.11
N PRO A 30 7.08 -3.27 5.30
CA PRO A 30 5.66 -2.96 5.20
C PRO A 30 4.91 -4.24 4.80
N PRO A 31 3.67 -4.45 5.26
CA PRO A 31 2.91 -5.67 5.01
C PRO A 31 2.65 -5.96 3.52
N PHE A 32 2.96 -4.99 2.63
CA PHE A 32 2.68 -5.00 1.21
C PHE A 32 3.92 -5.23 0.31
N ALA A 33 5.04 -5.70 0.86
CA ALA A 33 6.19 -6.07 0.03
C ALA A 33 5.90 -7.37 -0.75
N LEU A 34 5.21 -7.27 -1.89
CA LEU A 34 5.11 -8.33 -2.89
C LEU A 34 6.54 -8.71 -3.32
N ALA A 35 7.06 -9.80 -2.77
CA ALA A 35 8.34 -10.34 -3.17
C ALA A 35 8.22 -10.91 -4.59
N HIS A 36 8.77 -10.18 -5.56
CA HIS A 36 8.93 -10.64 -6.94
C HIS A 36 9.86 -11.85 -6.99
N ALA A 37 9.29 -13.03 -7.26
CA ALA A 37 10.03 -14.22 -7.69
C ALA A 37 9.57 -14.58 -9.11
N LEU A 38 10.06 -13.84 -10.10
CA LEU A 38 9.97 -14.24 -11.50
C LEU A 38 10.92 -15.44 -11.74
N ALA A 39 10.37 -16.65 -11.80
CA ALA A 39 11.03 -17.80 -12.38
C ALA A 39 10.56 -17.97 -13.84
N ALA A 40 11.51 -17.86 -14.75
CA ALA A 40 11.33 -17.87 -16.19
C ALA A 40 10.75 -19.20 -16.73
N ALA A 41 9.79 -19.09 -17.65
CA ALA A 41 9.53 -20.10 -18.66
C ALA A 41 9.52 -19.40 -20.03
N GLY A 42 10.60 -19.62 -20.79
CA GLY A 42 10.83 -19.01 -22.09
C GLY A 42 9.87 -19.50 -23.17
N GLY A 43 9.51 -18.58 -24.07
CA GLY A 43 8.80 -18.83 -25.30
C GLY A 43 8.74 -17.56 -26.14
N ALA A 44 9.77 -17.32 -26.94
CA ALA A 44 9.85 -16.19 -27.86
C ALA A 44 9.16 -16.51 -29.19
N CYS A 45 8.31 -15.59 -29.67
CA CYS A 45 7.91 -15.25 -31.05
C CYS A 45 6.93 -14.07 -30.91
N HIS A 46 6.97 -12.89 -31.55
CA HIS A 46 7.62 -12.33 -32.73
C HIS A 46 7.54 -10.77 -32.67
N ASN A 47 8.40 -10.08 -33.42
CA ASN A 47 8.50 -8.61 -33.46
C ASN A 47 7.42 -7.92 -34.32
N GLY A 48 6.99 -6.73 -33.89
CA GLY A 48 6.32 -5.71 -34.71
C GLY A 48 6.56 -4.32 -34.11
N PRO A 49 6.78 -3.26 -34.90
CA PRO A 49 7.16 -1.96 -34.37
C PRO A 49 5.93 -1.20 -33.90
N ARG A 50 5.88 -0.79 -32.63
CA ARG A 50 4.97 0.27 -32.17
C ARG A 50 5.78 1.46 -31.67
N THR A 51 6.00 2.38 -32.61
CA THR A 51 6.31 3.78 -32.33
C THR A 51 5.05 4.46 -31.80
N GLY A 52 5.15 5.23 -30.73
CA GLY A 52 4.06 6.12 -30.30
C GLY A 52 4.18 6.48 -28.83
N ALA A 53 4.72 7.66 -28.57
CA ALA A 53 4.83 8.25 -27.26
C ALA A 53 3.46 8.33 -26.55
N THR A 54 3.43 7.89 -25.29
CA THR A 54 2.49 8.42 -24.29
C THR A 54 3.28 8.69 -23.02
N GLY A 55 3.71 9.95 -22.87
CA GLY A 55 4.07 10.44 -21.54
C GLY A 55 2.84 10.30 -20.65
N ARG A 56 2.99 9.59 -19.54
CA ARG A 56 1.95 9.48 -18.51
C ARG A 56 1.55 10.92 -18.11
N PRO A 57 0.28 11.33 -18.25
CA PRO A 57 -0.10 12.69 -17.93
C PRO A 57 0.17 12.95 -16.45
N ALA A 58 0.75 14.10 -16.13
CA ALA A 58 0.88 14.55 -14.75
C ALA A 58 -0.53 14.84 -14.22
N VAL A 59 -1.01 14.00 -13.30
CA VAL A 59 -2.35 14.10 -12.73
C VAL A 59 -2.37 15.21 -11.67
N SER A 60 -3.36 16.11 -11.75
CA SER A 60 -3.62 17.14 -10.74
C SER A 60 -4.28 16.53 -9.51
N GLY A 61 -3.72 16.84 -8.34
CA GLY A 61 -3.94 16.18 -7.05
C GLY A 61 -5.33 15.98 -6.46
N GLU A 62 -6.39 16.56 -7.02
CA GLU A 62 -7.76 16.45 -6.49
C GLU A 62 -8.57 15.31 -7.15
N ASP A 63 -8.16 14.86 -8.33
CA ASP A 63 -8.81 13.77 -9.07
C ASP A 63 -8.21 12.39 -8.78
N TRP A 64 -7.10 12.31 -8.04
CA TRP A 64 -6.33 11.07 -7.93
C TRP A 64 -7.05 9.97 -7.11
N LEU A 65 -7.82 10.33 -6.07
CA LEU A 65 -8.51 9.35 -5.20
C LEU A 65 -9.75 8.74 -5.89
N VAL A 66 -10.57 9.56 -6.53
CA VAL A 66 -11.89 9.14 -7.08
C VAL A 66 -11.78 8.54 -8.49
N HIS A 67 -10.81 8.97 -9.31
CA HIS A 67 -10.70 8.43 -10.67
C HIS A 67 -10.07 7.05 -10.75
N ASP A 68 -9.32 6.61 -9.74
CA ASP A 68 -8.62 5.34 -9.76
C ASP A 68 -9.56 4.15 -9.48
N HIS A 69 -10.57 4.28 -8.62
CA HIS A 69 -11.46 3.15 -8.27
C HIS A 69 -12.23 2.56 -9.47
N ARG A 70 -12.77 3.39 -10.36
CA ARG A 70 -13.48 2.91 -11.57
C ARG A 70 -12.56 2.19 -12.55
N ARG A 71 -11.27 2.52 -12.56
CA ARG A 71 -10.30 1.88 -13.47
C ARG A 71 -9.94 0.47 -13.02
N TYR A 72 -10.08 0.17 -11.72
CA TYR A 72 -9.78 -1.15 -11.19
C TYR A 72 -10.78 -2.21 -11.66
N ASP A 73 -12.06 -1.85 -11.83
CA ASP A 73 -13.06 -2.76 -12.42
C ASP A 73 -12.71 -3.13 -13.86
N GLU A 74 -12.39 -2.13 -14.68
CA GLU A 74 -12.01 -2.36 -16.08
C GLU A 74 -10.72 -3.17 -16.18
N ALA A 75 -9.72 -2.89 -15.33
CA ALA A 75 -8.47 -3.63 -15.30
C ALA A 75 -8.68 -5.08 -14.85
N LEU A 76 -9.51 -5.31 -13.83
CA LEU A 76 -9.81 -6.65 -13.32
C LEU A 76 -10.62 -7.46 -14.32
N ALA A 77 -11.60 -6.82 -15.00
CA ALA A 77 -12.35 -7.44 -16.08
C ALA A 77 -11.43 -7.87 -17.23
N ARG A 78 -10.48 -7.04 -17.65
CA ARG A 78 -9.51 -7.39 -18.70
C ARG A 78 -8.60 -8.55 -18.30
N ALA A 79 -8.14 -8.58 -17.04
CA ALA A 79 -7.33 -9.67 -16.52
C ALA A 79 -8.13 -10.99 -16.48
N GLN A 80 -9.41 -10.92 -16.09
CA GLN A 80 -10.33 -12.06 -16.12
C GLN A 80 -10.59 -12.55 -17.55
N GLU A 81 -10.93 -11.65 -18.48
CA GLU A 81 -11.17 -11.99 -19.90
C GLU A 81 -9.96 -12.72 -20.51
N ALA A 82 -8.74 -12.21 -20.27
CA ALA A 82 -7.52 -12.87 -20.73
C ALA A 82 -7.33 -14.27 -20.11
N ALA A 83 -7.75 -14.49 -18.86
CA ALA A 83 -7.70 -15.80 -18.22
C ALA A 83 -8.76 -16.76 -18.81
N GLU A 84 -9.98 -16.27 -19.06
CA GLU A 84 -11.07 -17.02 -19.70
C GLU A 84 -10.70 -17.45 -21.12
N ASP A 85 -9.99 -16.61 -21.87
CA ASP A 85 -9.45 -16.92 -23.19
C ASP A 85 -8.23 -17.86 -23.17
N GLY A 86 -7.77 -18.25 -21.97
CA GLY A 86 -6.58 -19.10 -21.77
C GLY A 86 -5.25 -18.37 -22.03
N ALA A 87 -5.27 -17.05 -22.22
CA ALA A 87 -4.09 -16.20 -22.39
C ALA A 87 -3.41 -15.89 -21.04
N TRP A 88 -3.07 -16.94 -20.29
CA TRP A 88 -2.55 -16.86 -18.92
C TRP A 88 -1.31 -15.98 -18.74
N GLY A 89 -0.46 -15.88 -19.76
CA GLY A 89 0.69 -14.98 -19.73
C GLY A 89 0.26 -13.51 -19.68
N GLU A 90 -0.73 -13.13 -20.48
CA GLU A 90 -1.30 -11.78 -20.47
C GLU A 90 -2.12 -11.55 -19.20
N ALA A 91 -2.94 -12.52 -18.79
CA ALA A 91 -3.72 -12.44 -17.56
C ALA A 91 -2.83 -12.16 -16.34
N LEU A 92 -1.71 -12.89 -16.18
CA LEU A 92 -0.78 -12.69 -15.06
C LEU A 92 -0.09 -11.32 -15.08
N LEU A 93 0.21 -10.78 -16.26
CA LEU A 93 0.75 -9.42 -16.40
C LEU A 93 -0.30 -8.40 -15.98
N LEU A 94 -1.53 -8.49 -16.51
CA LEU A 94 -2.64 -7.59 -16.17
C LEU A 94 -2.99 -7.65 -14.68
N PHE A 95 -3.00 -8.84 -14.08
CA PHE A 95 -3.18 -9.00 -12.64
C PHE A 95 -2.06 -8.33 -11.87
N THR A 96 -0.80 -8.59 -12.22
CA THR A 96 0.34 -8.00 -11.50
C THR A 96 0.30 -6.47 -11.56
N ASP A 97 0.05 -5.90 -12.74
CA ASP A 97 -0.06 -4.45 -12.93
C ASP A 97 -1.20 -3.85 -12.07
N LEU A 98 -2.37 -4.50 -12.04
CA LEU A 98 -3.50 -4.08 -11.21
C LEU A 98 -3.17 -4.14 -9.71
N LEU A 99 -2.56 -5.24 -9.26
CA LEU A 99 -2.23 -5.45 -7.85
C LEU A 99 -1.16 -4.48 -7.35
N GLU A 100 -0.17 -4.15 -8.20
CA GLU A 100 0.84 -3.13 -7.91
C GLU A 100 0.20 -1.74 -7.82
N ALA A 101 -0.72 -1.40 -8.73
CA ALA A 101 -1.44 -0.13 -8.70
C ALA A 101 -2.31 0.01 -7.44
N LEU A 102 -3.11 -1.00 -7.10
CA LEU A 102 -3.93 -1.03 -5.89
C LEU A 102 -3.08 -0.94 -4.62
N SER A 103 -1.96 -1.67 -4.59
CA SER A 103 -1.03 -1.64 -3.44
C SER A 103 -0.41 -0.25 -3.26
N LEU A 104 -0.06 0.43 -4.35
CA LEU A 104 0.45 1.80 -4.29
C LEU A 104 -0.63 2.78 -3.81
N HIS A 105 -1.86 2.64 -4.31
CA HIS A 105 -3.00 3.46 -3.90
C HIS A 105 -3.26 3.38 -2.39
N MET A 106 -3.46 2.17 -1.86
CA MET A 106 -3.67 1.98 -0.42
C MET A 106 -2.51 2.51 0.44
N ARG A 107 -1.27 2.37 -0.04
CA ARG A 107 -0.08 2.91 0.65
C ARG A 107 -0.07 4.44 0.70
N LEU A 108 -0.44 5.08 -0.42
CA LEU A 108 -0.51 6.54 -0.48
C LEU A 108 -1.59 7.06 0.48
N GLU A 109 -2.71 6.36 0.62
CA GLU A 109 -3.74 6.66 1.61
C GLU A 109 -3.26 6.47 3.05
N ASP A 110 -2.75 5.28 3.36
CA ASP A 110 -2.31 4.89 4.69
C ASP A 110 -1.17 5.77 5.22
N GLU A 111 -0.21 6.12 4.36
CA GLU A 111 1.02 6.82 4.74
C GLU A 111 0.90 8.35 4.63
N VAL A 112 -0.03 8.88 3.81
CA VAL A 112 -0.14 10.33 3.54
C VAL A 112 -1.53 10.88 3.80
N VAL A 113 -2.55 10.36 3.12
CA VAL A 113 -3.90 10.96 3.13
C VAL A 113 -4.54 10.82 4.51
N TYR A 114 -4.65 9.60 5.04
CA TYR A 114 -5.30 9.37 6.32
C TYR A 114 -4.58 10.08 7.47
N PRO A 115 -3.23 10.07 7.58
CA PRO A 115 -2.53 10.88 8.56
C PRO A 115 -2.76 12.39 8.43
N ALA A 116 -2.94 12.91 7.21
CA ALA A 116 -3.27 14.33 7.01
C ALA A 116 -4.69 14.65 7.52
N LEU A 117 -5.65 13.76 7.29
CA LEU A 117 -7.02 13.90 7.80
C LEU A 117 -7.06 13.83 9.33
N GLU A 118 -6.40 12.85 9.94
CA GLU A 118 -6.37 12.65 11.40
C GLU A 118 -5.86 13.88 12.16
N ARG A 119 -4.85 14.57 11.62
CA ARG A 119 -4.30 15.78 12.25
C ARG A 119 -5.28 16.94 12.28
N GLU A 120 -6.19 17.00 11.32
CA GLU A 120 -7.12 18.12 11.15
C GLU A 120 -8.48 17.87 11.81
N THR A 121 -8.94 16.61 11.82
CA THR A 121 -10.22 16.24 12.41
C THR A 121 -10.12 15.90 13.90
N GLY A 122 -8.90 15.71 14.43
CA GLY A 122 -8.63 15.49 15.85
C GLY A 122 -8.94 14.07 16.35
N ASP A 123 -9.81 13.35 15.65
CA ASP A 123 -10.00 11.89 15.60
C ASP A 123 -11.20 11.64 14.66
N PRO A 124 -11.11 10.77 13.65
CA PRO A 124 -12.31 10.16 13.10
C PRO A 124 -12.61 8.90 13.92
N GLU A 125 -13.68 8.99 14.70
CA GLU A 125 -14.41 7.88 15.31
C GLU A 125 -14.42 6.62 14.40
N GLY A 126 -13.43 5.73 14.51
CA GLY A 126 -13.40 4.41 13.86
C GLY A 126 -13.23 4.36 12.33
N GLU A 127 -13.66 5.36 11.56
CA GLU A 127 -13.83 5.24 10.09
C GLU A 127 -12.51 5.05 9.32
N LEU A 128 -11.48 5.86 9.61
CA LEU A 128 -10.15 5.66 9.00
C LEU A 128 -9.45 4.40 9.53
N ALA A 129 -9.89 3.85 10.66
CA ALA A 129 -9.38 2.57 11.15
C ALA A 129 -10.08 1.40 10.43
N GLU A 130 -11.35 1.54 10.11
CA GLU A 130 -12.15 0.61 9.30
C GLU A 130 -11.61 0.54 7.87
N LEU A 131 -11.36 1.68 7.21
CA LEU A 131 -10.72 1.72 5.89
C LEU A 131 -9.36 1.01 5.86
N ARG A 132 -8.55 1.16 6.91
CA ARG A 132 -7.28 0.43 7.03
C ARG A 132 -7.45 -1.07 7.24
N GLU A 133 -8.55 -1.50 7.85
CA GLU A 133 -8.87 -2.92 7.96
C GLU A 133 -9.35 -3.47 6.62
N GLU A 134 -10.14 -2.71 5.86
CA GLU A 134 -10.51 -3.04 4.49
C GLU A 134 -9.27 -3.16 3.59
N HIS A 135 -8.28 -2.26 3.73
CA HIS A 135 -6.98 -2.38 3.03
C HIS A 135 -6.27 -3.70 3.34
N ARG A 136 -6.28 -4.17 4.58
CA ARG A 136 -5.69 -5.48 4.95
C ARG A 136 -6.47 -6.64 4.33
N GLN A 137 -7.80 -6.55 4.33
CA GLN A 137 -8.65 -7.55 3.71
C GLN A 137 -8.42 -7.62 2.19
N LEU A 138 -8.35 -6.46 1.53
CA LEU A 138 -8.02 -6.36 0.11
C LEU A 138 -6.65 -6.95 -0.19
N ALA A 139 -5.62 -6.64 0.62
CA ALA A 139 -4.29 -7.24 0.49
C ALA A 139 -4.33 -8.77 0.47
N HIS A 140 -5.09 -9.35 1.40
CA HIS A 140 -5.23 -10.80 1.53
C HIS A 140 -5.95 -11.42 0.34
N LEU A 141 -7.06 -10.81 -0.10
CA LEU A 141 -7.82 -11.27 -1.26
C LEU A 141 -7.01 -11.19 -2.56
N MET A 142 -6.22 -10.11 -2.72
CA MET A 142 -5.33 -9.90 -3.85
C MET A 142 -4.22 -10.96 -3.92
N GLU A 143 -3.57 -11.27 -2.79
CA GLU A 143 -2.57 -12.34 -2.73
C GLU A 143 -3.18 -13.71 -3.06
N GLY A 144 -4.38 -13.98 -2.55
CA GLY A 144 -5.14 -15.20 -2.85
C GLY A 144 -5.46 -15.32 -4.35
N ALA A 145 -6.01 -14.28 -4.96
CA ALA A 145 -6.34 -14.25 -6.38
C ALA A 145 -5.09 -14.45 -7.27
N LEU A 146 -3.97 -13.82 -6.93
CA LEU A 146 -2.70 -14.01 -7.66
C LEU A 146 -2.16 -15.43 -7.54
N THR A 147 -2.29 -16.04 -6.35
CA THR A 147 -1.87 -17.42 -6.12
C THR A 147 -2.66 -18.37 -7.00
N VAL A 148 -3.99 -18.23 -7.03
CA VAL A 148 -4.87 -19.05 -7.88
C VAL A 148 -4.62 -18.78 -9.37
N ALA A 149 -4.44 -17.53 -9.79
CA ALA A 149 -4.14 -17.19 -11.18
C ALA A 149 -2.85 -17.88 -11.69
N ARG A 150 -1.85 -18.09 -10.82
CA ARG A 150 -0.61 -18.81 -11.16
C ARG A 150 -0.83 -20.30 -11.40
N GLU A 151 -1.86 -20.89 -10.80
CA GLU A 151 -2.25 -22.29 -11.02
C GLU A 151 -2.96 -22.49 -12.36
N ARG A 152 -3.40 -21.39 -13.00
CA ARG A 152 -4.10 -21.40 -14.30
C ARG A 152 -5.41 -22.20 -14.28
N ASP A 153 -6.07 -22.17 -13.13
CA ASP A 153 -7.37 -22.78 -12.91
C ASP A 153 -8.44 -21.68 -12.99
N ILE A 154 -9.20 -21.67 -14.10
CA ILE A 154 -10.18 -20.62 -14.35
C ILE A 154 -11.34 -20.68 -13.36
N ASP A 155 -11.80 -21.87 -12.97
CA ASP A 155 -12.95 -22.01 -12.07
C ASP A 155 -12.58 -21.47 -10.68
N HIS A 156 -11.42 -21.86 -10.15
CA HIS A 156 -10.95 -21.35 -8.87
C HIS A 156 -10.62 -19.86 -8.93
N LEU A 157 -10.11 -19.35 -10.05
CA LEU A 157 -9.84 -17.92 -10.21
C LEU A 157 -11.15 -17.13 -10.14
N LEU A 158 -12.17 -17.54 -10.87
CA LEU A 158 -13.48 -16.87 -10.85
C LEU A 158 -14.08 -16.84 -9.44
N ASP A 159 -13.95 -17.94 -8.68
CA ASP A 159 -14.36 -18.00 -7.28
C ASP A 159 -13.57 -17.03 -6.39
N ALA A 160 -12.25 -16.92 -6.59
CA ALA A 160 -11.40 -15.98 -5.85
C ALA A 160 -11.71 -14.50 -6.18
N LEU A 161 -12.17 -14.21 -7.40
CA LEU A 161 -12.51 -12.86 -7.84
C LEU A 161 -13.82 -12.33 -7.26
N VAL A 162 -14.76 -13.21 -6.90
CA VAL A 162 -16.06 -12.82 -6.30
C VAL A 162 -15.88 -11.99 -5.02
N PRO A 163 -15.17 -12.47 -3.98
CA PRO A 163 -14.96 -11.68 -2.78
C PRO A 163 -14.09 -10.45 -3.04
N LEU A 164 -13.07 -10.54 -3.92
CA LEU A 164 -12.20 -9.40 -4.25
C LEU A 164 -13.00 -8.23 -4.85
N ARG A 165 -13.81 -8.47 -5.89
CA ARG A 165 -14.64 -7.42 -6.51
C ARG A 165 -15.58 -6.77 -5.51
N ARG A 166 -16.26 -7.61 -4.73
CA ARG A 166 -17.21 -7.12 -3.72
C ARG A 166 -16.52 -6.21 -2.72
N THR A 167 -15.38 -6.63 -2.16
CA THR A 167 -14.64 -5.83 -1.18
C THR A 167 -14.07 -4.56 -1.83
N LEU A 168 -13.59 -4.60 -3.07
CA LEU A 168 -13.15 -3.40 -3.79
C LEU A 168 -14.29 -2.37 -3.95
N HIS A 169 -15.49 -2.83 -4.31
CA HIS A 169 -16.67 -1.96 -4.45
C HIS A 169 -17.16 -1.40 -3.12
N GLU A 170 -17.22 -2.24 -2.09
CA GLU A 170 -17.63 -1.84 -0.74
C GLU A 170 -16.66 -0.78 -0.20
N HIS A 171 -15.35 -1.04 -0.32
CA HIS A 171 -14.29 -0.14 0.09
C HIS A 171 -14.32 1.20 -0.64
N ALA A 172 -14.34 1.19 -1.98
CA ALA A 172 -14.35 2.42 -2.78
C ALA A 172 -15.54 3.32 -2.42
N ARG A 173 -16.73 2.73 -2.28
CA ARG A 173 -17.91 3.46 -1.87
C ARG A 173 -17.75 4.06 -0.47
N TYR A 174 -17.30 3.26 0.49
CA TYR A 174 -17.16 3.71 1.87
C TYR A 174 -16.10 4.82 1.98
N GLU A 175 -14.98 4.67 1.28
CA GLU A 175 -13.94 5.69 1.21
C GLU A 175 -14.46 7.00 0.62
N GLU A 176 -15.16 6.96 -0.52
CA GLU A 176 -15.74 8.17 -1.13
C GLU A 176 -16.68 8.88 -0.16
N GLU A 177 -17.52 8.13 0.58
CA GLU A 177 -18.41 8.68 1.61
C GLU A 177 -17.63 9.35 2.76
N VAL A 178 -16.57 8.71 3.27
CA VAL A 178 -15.71 9.22 4.34
C VAL A 178 -14.95 10.48 3.89
N LEU A 179 -14.33 10.43 2.71
CA LEU A 179 -13.53 11.54 2.17
C LEU A 179 -14.38 12.75 1.79
N ALA A 180 -15.62 12.55 1.32
CA ALA A 180 -16.54 13.65 1.08
C ALA A 180 -16.86 14.44 2.36
N ARG A 181 -16.94 13.77 3.51
CA ARG A 181 -17.23 14.39 4.81
C ARG A 181 -15.99 14.99 5.48
N LEU A 182 -14.85 14.29 5.45
CA LEU A 182 -13.65 14.68 6.19
C LEU A 182 -12.63 15.47 5.35
N GLY A 183 -12.60 15.23 4.04
CA GLY A 183 -11.48 15.61 3.17
C GLY A 183 -11.50 17.05 2.66
N GLY A 184 -12.68 17.67 2.52
CA GLY A 184 -12.83 18.95 1.82
C GLY A 184 -11.88 20.06 2.32
N GLU A 185 -11.97 20.42 3.60
CA GLU A 185 -11.12 21.49 4.15
C GLU A 185 -9.73 21.01 4.59
N ALA A 186 -9.64 19.78 5.11
CA ALA A 186 -8.40 19.22 5.65
C ALA A 186 -7.33 19.00 4.56
N LEU A 187 -7.73 18.42 3.43
CA LEU A 187 -6.84 18.19 2.30
C LEU A 187 -6.51 19.50 1.58
N THR A 188 -7.47 20.43 1.48
CA THR A 188 -7.22 21.75 0.87
C THR A 188 -6.18 22.55 1.66
N ARG A 189 -6.25 22.55 3.00
CA ARG A 189 -5.30 23.28 3.85
C ARG A 189 -3.87 22.74 3.78
N ASN A 190 -3.72 21.43 3.57
CA ASN A 190 -2.41 20.76 3.51
C ASN A 190 -2.00 20.37 2.08
N ARG A 191 -2.69 20.89 1.06
CA ARG A 191 -2.63 20.42 -0.33
C ARG A 191 -1.20 20.29 -0.87
N GLU A 192 -0.38 21.33 -0.76
CA GLU A 192 0.99 21.30 -1.30
C GLU A 192 1.86 20.24 -0.60
N ALA A 193 1.74 20.10 0.72
CA ALA A 193 2.50 19.12 1.49
C ALA A 193 2.05 17.68 1.18
N VAL A 194 0.74 17.44 1.08
CA VAL A 194 0.16 16.16 0.68
C VAL A 194 0.64 15.77 -0.71
N LEU A 195 0.56 16.68 -1.69
CA LEU A 195 1.01 16.40 -3.05
C LEU A 195 2.51 16.12 -3.16
N ALA A 196 3.33 16.84 -2.39
CA ALA A 196 4.77 16.57 -2.34
C ALA A 196 5.08 15.18 -1.76
N ALA A 197 4.36 14.78 -0.70
CA ALA A 197 4.52 13.47 -0.07
C ALA A 197 4.07 12.32 -1.00
N LEU A 198 2.89 12.46 -1.63
CA LEU A 198 2.39 11.51 -2.63
C LEU A 198 3.42 11.32 -3.76
N ALA A 199 3.91 12.41 -4.34
CA ALA A 199 4.90 12.36 -5.41
C ALA A 199 6.24 11.73 -4.96
N SER A 200 6.61 11.82 -3.69
CA SER A 200 7.80 11.16 -3.15
C SER A 200 7.61 9.65 -3.08
N LEU A 201 6.50 9.20 -2.47
CA LEU A 201 6.20 7.78 -2.35
C LEU A 201 6.03 7.11 -3.71
N GLU A 202 5.40 7.79 -4.67
CA GLU A 202 5.33 7.28 -6.03
C GLU A 202 6.71 7.12 -6.70
N ARG A 203 7.64 8.05 -6.47
CA ARG A 203 9.02 7.94 -6.99
C ARG A 203 9.72 6.76 -6.33
N GLU A 204 9.61 6.64 -5.02
CA GLU A 204 10.19 5.53 -4.25
C GLU A 204 9.64 4.18 -4.72
N ALA A 205 8.34 4.08 -5.00
CA ALA A 205 7.72 2.87 -5.53
C ALA A 205 8.23 2.55 -6.95
N ARG A 206 8.41 3.55 -7.82
CA ARG A 206 8.97 3.36 -9.16
C ARG A 206 10.44 2.93 -9.14
N ASP A 207 11.22 3.44 -8.19
CA ASP A 207 12.65 3.14 -8.09
C ASP A 207 12.93 1.78 -7.39
N ALA A 208 11.91 1.18 -6.76
CA ALA A 208 12.00 -0.10 -6.05
C ALA A 208 11.68 -1.33 -6.93
N GLY A 209 11.10 -1.13 -8.13
CA GLY A 209 10.86 -2.17 -9.14
C GLY A 209 11.98 -2.27 -10.16
#